data_AF-A0A3D1BHI9-F1
#
_entry.id   AF-A0A3D1BHI9-F1
#
_cell.length_a   1.000
_cell.length_b   1.000
_cell.length_c   1.000
_cell.angle_alpha   90.00
_cell.angle_beta   90.00
_cell.angle_gamma   90.00
#
_symmetry.space_group_name_H-M   'P 1'
#
loop_
_entity.id
_entity.type
_entity.pdbx_description
1 polymer ?
#
loop_
_entity_poly.entity_id
_entity_poly.type
_entity_poly.pdbx_seq_one_letter_code
_entity_poly.pdbx_strand_id
1 'polypeptide(L)'
;TGPTGADSTVTGPTGPTGPDSMTGWISVSDSWSYASTTTITVPSGAGSLYEKGDKIKFTNNSATKYFYVILVSDELLTVTGGNEYSVENSAISNILISHCESPTAFPDFFDWTPSHTGFSADPTVKARFKISGKMCHVYYCCTAGGTSNATTYYITLPVKPKSHTGTVNWVYPLQCVDSGSFITTQWGKVRIKDNDINGYFYTTPGTGTWTASGAKYADFDGWYEI
;
A
#
# COMPACT_ATOMS: atom_id res chain seq x y z
N THR A 1 -46.82 57.24 3.66
CA THR A 1 -46.28 56.10 2.89
C THR A 1 -44.92 56.51 2.35
N GLY A 2 -43.84 55.92 2.85
CA GLY A 2 -42.48 56.22 2.39
C GLY A 2 -42.15 55.45 1.10
N PRO A 3 -41.13 55.87 0.33
CA PRO A 3 -40.76 55.18 -0.89
C PRO A 3 -40.19 53.80 -0.58
N THR A 4 -40.66 52.78 -1.31
CA THR A 4 -40.08 51.44 -1.31
C THR A 4 -38.66 51.54 -1.87
N GLY A 5 -37.67 51.04 -1.12
CA GLY A 5 -36.27 51.00 -1.56
C GLY A 5 -36.10 50.14 -2.81
N ALA A 6 -35.14 50.49 -3.66
CA ALA A 6 -34.86 49.73 -4.88
C ALA A 6 -34.36 48.31 -4.55
N ASP A 7 -34.86 47.32 -5.28
CA ASP A 7 -34.40 45.94 -5.16
C ASP A 7 -32.93 45.82 -5.59
N SER A 8 -32.16 45.01 -4.86
CA SER A 8 -30.76 44.74 -5.19
C SER A 8 -30.65 44.00 -6.52
N THR A 9 -29.87 44.55 -7.46
CA THR A 9 -29.53 43.91 -8.74
C THR A 9 -28.27 43.05 -8.66
N VAL A 10 -27.64 42.99 -7.47
CA VAL A 10 -26.41 42.23 -7.28
C VAL A 10 -26.75 40.75 -7.18
N THR A 11 -26.41 39.98 -8.20
CA THR A 11 -26.38 38.52 -8.14
C THR A 11 -25.46 38.10 -7.00
N GLY A 12 -25.96 37.27 -6.09
CA GLY A 12 -25.19 36.74 -4.96
C GLY A 12 -23.92 36.00 -5.45
N PRO A 13 -22.92 35.79 -4.57
CA PRO A 13 -21.73 35.04 -4.94
C PRO A 13 -22.14 33.69 -5.49
N THR A 14 -21.74 33.38 -6.72
CA THR A 14 -21.78 32.01 -7.22
C THR A 14 -20.88 31.19 -6.30
N GLY A 15 -21.41 30.09 -5.76
CA GLY A 15 -20.63 29.16 -4.93
C GLY A 15 -19.35 28.68 -5.64
N PRO A 16 -18.45 27.97 -4.93
CA PRO A 16 -17.20 27.51 -5.54
C PRO A 16 -17.50 26.73 -6.83
N THR A 17 -16.92 27.18 -7.95
CA THR A 17 -17.06 26.57 -9.28
C THR A 17 -16.04 25.46 -9.54
N GLY A 18 -15.41 24.93 -8.49
CA GLY A 18 -14.55 23.75 -8.60
C GLY A 18 -15.41 22.50 -8.84
N PRO A 19 -14.84 21.40 -9.38
CA PRO A 19 -15.55 20.13 -9.39
C PRO A 19 -15.93 19.78 -7.95
N ASP A 20 -17.21 19.88 -7.63
CA ASP A 20 -17.83 19.34 -6.42
C ASP A 20 -17.66 17.82 -6.44
N SER A 21 -16.46 17.37 -6.11
CA SER A 21 -16.16 15.96 -6.07
C SER A 21 -16.54 15.44 -4.69
N MET A 22 -17.84 15.26 -4.46
CA MET A 22 -18.34 14.42 -3.35
C MET A 22 -17.69 13.02 -3.38
N THR A 23 -17.10 12.65 -4.52
CA THR A 23 -16.40 11.38 -4.72
C THR A 23 -14.93 11.37 -4.26
N GLY A 24 -14.34 12.54 -3.95
CA GLY A 24 -12.93 12.67 -3.59
C GLY A 24 -11.94 12.53 -4.75
N TRP A 25 -12.41 12.43 -5.99
CA TRP A 25 -11.58 12.31 -7.20
C TRP A 25 -11.39 13.65 -7.92
N ILE A 26 -10.19 13.90 -8.41
CA ILE A 26 -9.82 15.07 -9.22
C ILE A 26 -9.37 14.56 -10.60
N SER A 27 -9.98 15.05 -11.67
CA SER A 27 -9.61 14.69 -13.04
C SER A 27 -8.29 15.35 -13.43
N VAL A 28 -7.43 14.61 -14.13
CA VAL A 28 -6.17 15.10 -14.68
C VAL A 28 -6.28 15.19 -16.20
N SER A 29 -5.99 16.36 -16.76
CA SER A 29 -6.01 16.61 -18.21
C SER A 29 -4.68 16.32 -18.91
N ASP A 30 -3.64 16.02 -18.14
CA ASP A 30 -2.31 15.73 -18.64
C ASP A 30 -2.24 14.41 -19.40
N SER A 31 -1.22 14.29 -20.25
CA SER A 31 -0.93 13.06 -20.98
C SER A 31 0.04 12.19 -20.18
N TRP A 32 -0.45 11.04 -19.72
CA TRP A 32 0.37 10.02 -19.06
C TRP A 32 0.63 8.86 -20.01
N SER A 33 1.76 8.18 -19.86
CA SER A 33 2.12 7.02 -20.69
C SER A 33 2.74 5.89 -19.89
N TYR A 34 2.66 4.68 -20.43
CA TYR A 34 3.26 3.50 -19.83
C TYR A 34 4.80 3.60 -19.85
N ALA A 35 5.43 3.37 -18.70
CA ALA A 35 6.88 3.19 -18.60
C ALA A 35 7.24 1.74 -18.23
N SER A 36 6.56 1.19 -17.23
CA SER A 36 6.73 -0.20 -16.78
C SER A 36 5.43 -0.70 -16.12
N THR A 37 5.39 -1.97 -15.71
CA THR A 37 4.23 -2.54 -15.00
C THR A 37 3.92 -1.88 -13.66
N THR A 38 4.88 -1.11 -13.11
CA THR A 38 4.74 -0.36 -11.86
C THR A 38 5.12 1.12 -12.01
N THR A 39 5.33 1.60 -13.24
CA THR A 39 5.80 2.98 -13.49
C THR A 39 5.02 3.64 -14.61
N ILE A 40 4.63 4.88 -14.37
CA ILE A 40 3.92 5.74 -15.31
C ILE A 40 4.78 6.96 -15.58
N THR A 41 4.94 7.32 -16.84
CA THR A 41 5.53 8.61 -17.24
C THR A 41 4.46 9.69 -17.17
N VAL A 42 4.78 10.79 -16.50
CA VAL A 42 3.93 11.97 -16.30
C VAL A 42 4.71 13.22 -16.72
N PRO A 43 4.04 14.37 -16.96
CA PRO A 43 4.76 15.62 -17.21
C PRO A 43 5.68 16.01 -16.05
N SER A 44 6.71 16.81 -16.35
CA SER A 44 7.64 17.32 -15.35
C SER A 44 6.94 18.18 -14.30
N GLY A 45 7.52 18.27 -13.10
CA GLY A 45 6.92 18.95 -11.95
C GLY A 45 5.97 18.07 -11.13
N ALA A 46 5.98 16.75 -11.35
CA ALA A 46 5.10 15.81 -10.65
C ALA A 46 5.20 15.91 -9.11
N GLY A 47 6.39 16.21 -8.58
CA GLY A 47 6.59 16.41 -7.13
C GLY A 47 5.83 17.58 -6.51
N SER A 48 5.26 18.49 -7.30
CA SER A 48 4.41 19.58 -6.81
C SER A 48 2.91 19.24 -6.84
N LEU A 49 2.54 18.14 -7.49
CA LEU A 49 1.15 17.76 -7.76
C LEU A 49 0.76 16.44 -7.08
N TYR A 50 1.71 15.53 -6.93
CA TYR A 50 1.48 14.20 -6.42
C TYR A 50 2.38 13.91 -5.23
N GLU A 51 1.86 13.13 -4.29
CA GLU A 51 2.62 12.64 -3.16
C GLU A 51 2.48 11.13 -2.96
N LYS A 52 3.44 10.58 -2.22
CA LYS A 52 3.40 9.19 -1.81
C LYS A 52 2.19 8.95 -0.91
N GLY A 53 1.38 7.95 -1.25
CA GLY A 53 0.10 7.64 -0.61
C GLY A 53 -1.13 8.09 -1.40
N ASP A 54 -0.93 8.94 -2.42
CA ASP A 54 -2.03 9.34 -3.30
C ASP A 54 -2.66 8.13 -3.97
N LYS A 55 -3.97 8.21 -4.15
CA LYS A 55 -4.77 7.20 -4.84
C LYS A 55 -4.99 7.67 -6.26
N ILE A 56 -4.78 6.79 -7.22
CA ILE A 56 -5.01 7.09 -8.63
C ILE A 56 -5.90 6.01 -9.24
N LYS A 57 -6.69 6.42 -10.23
CA LYS A 57 -7.36 5.49 -11.12
C LYS A 57 -7.32 6.01 -12.55
N PHE A 58 -7.21 5.10 -13.49
CA PHE A 58 -7.22 5.43 -14.91
C PHE A 58 -7.69 4.22 -15.73
N THR A 59 -8.13 4.49 -16.95
CA THR A 59 -8.39 3.46 -17.95
C THR A 59 -7.07 3.05 -18.60
N ASN A 60 -6.74 1.76 -18.55
CA ASN A 60 -5.58 1.17 -19.21
C ASN A 60 -5.92 -0.26 -19.64
N ASN A 61 -5.60 -0.57 -20.90
CA ASN A 61 -6.08 -1.79 -21.57
C ASN A 61 -7.60 -2.00 -21.45
N SER A 62 -8.39 -0.95 -21.72
CA SER A 62 -9.86 -0.97 -21.68
C SER A 62 -10.51 -1.25 -20.30
N ALA A 63 -9.72 -1.28 -19.23
CA ALA A 63 -10.21 -1.47 -17.86
C ALA A 63 -9.85 -0.27 -16.97
N THR A 64 -10.74 0.09 -16.05
CA THR A 64 -10.40 1.02 -14.96
C THR A 64 -9.57 0.27 -13.92
N LYS A 65 -8.38 0.79 -13.63
CA LYS A 65 -7.44 0.23 -12.65
C LYS A 65 -7.18 1.23 -11.53
N TYR A 66 -6.89 0.72 -10.34
CA TYR A 66 -6.67 1.51 -9.13
C TYR A 66 -5.26 1.25 -8.59
N PHE A 67 -4.58 2.31 -8.17
CA PHE A 67 -3.24 2.19 -7.61
C PHE A 67 -3.02 3.20 -6.48
N TYR A 68 -2.08 2.87 -5.60
CA TYR A 68 -1.40 3.84 -4.75
C TYR A 68 -0.12 4.33 -5.43
N VAL A 69 0.20 5.61 -5.27
CA VAL A 69 1.51 6.18 -5.60
C VAL A 69 2.50 5.86 -4.48
N ILE A 70 3.60 5.18 -4.82
CA ILE A 70 4.64 4.74 -3.86
C ILE A 70 6.00 5.41 -4.08
N LEU A 71 6.20 6.09 -5.19
CA LEU A 71 7.35 6.96 -5.40
C LEU A 71 6.99 8.05 -6.41
N VAL A 72 7.46 9.26 -6.15
CA VAL A 72 7.33 10.40 -7.05
C VAL A 72 8.73 10.85 -7.42
N SER A 73 9.03 10.88 -8.71
CA SER A 73 10.16 11.64 -9.29
C SER A 73 9.59 12.78 -10.13
N ASP A 74 10.45 13.54 -10.83
CA ASP A 74 9.99 14.71 -11.61
C ASP A 74 9.04 14.33 -12.75
N GLU A 75 9.31 13.22 -13.45
CA GLU A 75 8.56 12.76 -14.64
C GLU A 75 8.03 11.33 -14.51
N LEU A 76 8.22 10.67 -13.35
CA LEU A 76 7.74 9.30 -13.13
C LEU A 76 6.97 9.19 -11.82
N LEU A 77 5.86 8.47 -11.90
CA LEU A 77 5.16 7.93 -10.73
C LEU A 77 5.40 6.43 -10.68
N THR A 78 5.91 5.93 -9.56
CA THR A 78 5.89 4.49 -9.27
C THR A 78 4.65 4.17 -8.46
N VAL A 79 3.94 3.12 -8.87
CA VAL A 79 2.62 2.79 -8.37
C VAL A 79 2.53 1.32 -7.96
N THR A 80 1.60 0.98 -7.08
CA THR A 80 1.25 -0.40 -6.75
C THR A 80 -0.25 -0.58 -6.69
N GLY A 81 -0.74 -1.64 -7.33
CA GLY A 81 -2.11 -2.13 -7.23
C GLY A 81 -2.15 -3.55 -6.68
N GLY A 82 -1.12 -3.93 -5.91
CA GLY A 82 -0.96 -5.28 -5.39
C GLY A 82 -0.87 -6.31 -6.51
N ASN A 83 -1.64 -7.38 -6.34
CA ASN A 83 -1.80 -8.44 -7.33
C ASN A 83 -2.96 -8.17 -8.30
N GLU A 84 -3.86 -7.24 -7.96
CA GLU A 84 -5.09 -6.97 -8.69
C GLU A 84 -4.83 -6.16 -9.96
N TYR A 85 -3.92 -5.19 -9.89
CA TYR A 85 -3.66 -4.29 -10.99
C TYR A 85 -2.16 -4.13 -11.25
N SER A 86 -1.80 -4.29 -12.51
CA SER A 86 -0.53 -3.86 -13.09
C SER A 86 -0.79 -2.81 -14.17
N VAL A 87 0.15 -1.89 -14.37
CA VAL A 87 0.09 -1.00 -15.54
C VAL A 87 0.45 -1.86 -16.75
N GLU A 88 -0.39 -1.84 -17.79
CA GLU A 88 -0.12 -2.57 -19.03
C GLU A 88 0.40 -1.62 -20.09
N ASN A 89 1.17 -2.16 -21.04
CA ASN A 89 1.70 -1.43 -22.19
C ASN A 89 0.59 -1.08 -23.19
N SER A 90 -0.25 -0.14 -22.80
CA SER A 90 -1.44 0.32 -23.50
C SER A 90 -1.68 1.79 -23.15
N ALA A 91 -2.54 2.46 -23.92
CA ALA A 91 -2.90 3.86 -23.67
C ALA A 91 -3.46 4.04 -22.24
N ILE A 92 -3.12 5.17 -21.64
CA ILE A 92 -3.65 5.62 -20.35
C ILE A 92 -4.61 6.78 -20.63
N SER A 93 -5.85 6.69 -20.16
CA SER A 93 -6.87 7.72 -20.32
C SER A 93 -7.80 7.78 -19.11
N ASN A 94 -8.70 8.76 -19.06
CA ASN A 94 -9.62 8.97 -17.93
C ASN A 94 -8.89 8.98 -16.58
N ILE A 95 -7.84 9.79 -16.47
CA ILE A 95 -6.96 9.83 -15.31
C ILE A 95 -7.66 10.61 -14.21
N LEU A 96 -7.77 10.00 -13.02
CA LEU A 96 -8.21 10.66 -11.81
C LEU A 96 -7.25 10.37 -10.66
N ILE A 97 -7.04 11.38 -9.82
CA ILE A 97 -6.24 11.30 -8.60
C ILE A 97 -7.10 11.62 -7.38
N SER A 98 -6.63 11.25 -6.20
CA SER A 98 -7.23 11.62 -4.92
C SER A 98 -6.18 11.70 -3.82
N HIS A 99 -6.22 12.82 -3.10
CA HIS A 99 -5.50 13.02 -1.83
C HIS A 99 -6.36 12.59 -0.61
N CYS A 100 -7.60 12.17 -0.83
CA CYS A 100 -8.47 11.74 0.26
C CYS A 100 -8.07 10.35 0.77
N GLU A 101 -8.30 10.10 2.06
CA GLU A 101 -8.04 8.76 2.63
C GLU A 101 -9.00 7.71 2.07
N SER A 102 -10.24 8.08 1.76
CA SER A 102 -11.30 7.14 1.33
C SER A 102 -12.13 7.71 0.16
N PRO A 103 -11.56 7.91 -1.04
CA PRO A 103 -12.31 8.31 -2.21
C PRO A 103 -13.27 7.20 -2.65
N THR A 104 -14.41 7.57 -3.24
CA THR A 104 -15.46 6.63 -3.59
C THR A 104 -14.96 5.53 -4.53
N ALA A 105 -15.31 4.28 -4.23
CA ALA A 105 -15.00 3.07 -4.99
C ALA A 105 -13.52 2.68 -5.08
N PHE A 106 -12.61 3.37 -4.36
CA PHE A 106 -11.25 2.88 -4.22
C PHE A 106 -11.24 1.65 -3.29
N PRO A 107 -10.55 0.56 -3.65
CA PRO A 107 -10.44 -0.61 -2.76
C PRO A 107 -9.73 -0.28 -1.45
N ASP A 108 -10.33 -0.66 -0.32
CA ASP A 108 -9.72 -0.44 1.00
C ASP A 108 -8.41 -1.23 1.19
N PHE A 109 -8.34 -2.42 0.59
CA PHE A 109 -7.19 -3.31 0.63
C PHE A 109 -6.90 -3.87 -0.76
N PHE A 110 -5.63 -4.14 -1.01
CA PHE A 110 -5.14 -4.92 -2.14
C PHE A 110 -4.44 -6.18 -1.62
N ASP A 111 -4.61 -7.29 -2.32
CA ASP A 111 -3.89 -8.53 -2.09
C ASP A 111 -2.45 -8.36 -2.56
N TRP A 112 -1.51 -9.01 -1.86
CA TRP A 112 -0.14 -9.14 -2.33
C TRP A 112 0.35 -10.58 -2.12
N THR A 113 1.23 -11.05 -2.99
CA THR A 113 1.87 -12.36 -2.83
C THR A 113 3.26 -12.20 -2.23
N PRO A 114 3.48 -12.52 -0.94
CA PRO A 114 4.82 -12.55 -0.38
C PRO A 114 5.60 -13.75 -0.91
N SER A 115 6.89 -13.55 -1.19
CA SER A 115 7.85 -14.66 -1.22
C SER A 115 8.19 -15.05 0.21
N HIS A 116 8.41 -16.34 0.45
CA HIS A 116 8.78 -16.86 1.77
C HIS A 116 10.21 -17.38 1.73
N THR A 117 10.92 -17.18 2.84
CA THR A 117 12.22 -17.83 3.07
C THR A 117 12.16 -18.69 4.32
N GLY A 118 12.87 -19.81 4.28
CA GLY A 118 12.99 -20.76 5.39
C GLY A 118 12.07 -21.97 5.28
N PHE A 119 11.55 -22.24 4.09
CA PHE A 119 10.66 -23.35 3.81
C PHE A 119 11.17 -24.20 2.66
N SER A 120 10.89 -25.51 2.72
CA SER A 120 10.96 -26.42 1.57
C SER A 120 9.61 -26.52 0.84
N ALA A 121 8.53 -26.16 1.53
CA ALA A 121 7.20 -25.96 0.99
C ALA A 121 6.58 -24.75 1.70
N ASP A 122 6.26 -23.72 0.94
CA ASP A 122 5.76 -22.45 1.46
C ASP A 122 4.40 -22.60 2.17
N PRO A 123 4.13 -21.76 3.20
CA PRO A 123 2.81 -21.69 3.81
C PRO A 123 1.78 -21.14 2.81
N THR A 124 0.50 -21.48 3.03
CA THR A 124 -0.61 -20.83 2.33
C THR A 124 -1.10 -19.65 3.15
N VAL A 125 -1.24 -18.48 2.53
CA VAL A 125 -1.48 -17.22 3.23
C VAL A 125 -2.61 -16.40 2.63
N LYS A 126 -3.21 -15.56 3.46
CA LYS A 126 -4.03 -14.41 3.09
C LYS A 126 -3.25 -13.16 3.48
N ALA A 127 -2.81 -12.43 2.46
CA ALA A 127 -1.90 -11.31 2.57
C ALA A 127 -2.51 -10.11 1.83
N ARG A 128 -2.88 -9.05 2.57
CA ARG A 128 -3.52 -7.85 2.03
C ARG A 128 -3.05 -6.56 2.70
N PHE A 129 -2.78 -5.52 1.92
CA PHE A 129 -2.20 -4.27 2.39
C PHE A 129 -3.06 -3.08 2.04
N LYS A 130 -2.84 -2.00 2.76
CA LYS A 130 -3.36 -0.68 2.41
C LYS A 130 -2.36 0.41 2.74
N ILE A 131 -2.53 1.58 2.15
CA ILE A 131 -1.65 2.72 2.38
C ILE A 131 -2.50 3.91 2.83
N SER A 132 -2.12 4.47 3.97
CA SER A 132 -2.70 5.70 4.52
C SER A 132 -1.59 6.74 4.63
N GLY A 133 -1.64 7.75 3.78
CA GLY A 133 -0.53 8.68 3.57
C GLY A 133 0.80 7.94 3.31
N LYS A 134 1.77 8.13 4.21
CA LYS A 134 3.13 7.54 4.10
C LYS A 134 3.31 6.27 4.93
N MET A 135 2.22 5.65 5.37
CA MET A 135 2.22 4.41 6.16
C MET A 135 1.61 3.26 5.35
N CYS A 136 2.28 2.12 5.32
CA CYS A 136 1.74 0.88 4.79
C CYS A 136 1.27 -0.03 5.93
N HIS A 137 0.00 -0.41 5.90
CA HIS A 137 -0.58 -1.45 6.75
C HIS A 137 -0.49 -2.79 6.05
N VAL A 138 -0.08 -3.81 6.78
CA VAL A 138 0.10 -5.16 6.27
C VAL A 138 -0.61 -6.14 7.18
N TYR A 139 -1.53 -6.89 6.59
CA TYR A 139 -2.22 -8.02 7.21
C TYR A 139 -1.73 -9.31 6.59
N TYR A 140 -1.09 -10.17 7.39
CA TYR A 140 -0.56 -11.46 6.96
C TYR A 140 -1.07 -12.56 7.87
N CYS A 141 -1.86 -13.48 7.32
CA CYS A 141 -2.44 -14.59 8.04
C CYS A 141 -2.24 -15.89 7.26
N CYS A 142 -1.56 -16.85 7.88
CA CYS A 142 -1.39 -18.19 7.36
C CYS A 142 -2.67 -19.01 7.57
N THR A 143 -3.19 -19.58 6.47
CA THR A 143 -4.34 -20.50 6.51
C THR A 143 -3.90 -21.96 6.50
N ALA A 144 -2.65 -22.23 6.12
CA ALA A 144 -2.01 -23.54 6.25
C ALA A 144 -0.50 -23.37 6.45
N GLY A 145 0.08 -24.12 7.39
CA GLY A 145 1.50 -24.06 7.68
C GLY A 145 2.39 -24.59 6.54
N GLY A 146 3.56 -23.99 6.40
CA GLY A 146 4.60 -24.48 5.48
C GLY A 146 5.48 -25.54 6.15
N THR A 147 6.35 -26.18 5.39
CA THR A 147 7.37 -27.11 5.91
C THR A 147 8.68 -26.39 6.14
N SER A 148 9.09 -26.28 7.41
CA SER A 148 10.34 -25.62 7.79
C SER A 148 11.56 -26.43 7.35
N ASN A 149 12.56 -25.76 6.76
CA ASN A 149 13.87 -26.33 6.44
C ASN A 149 15.05 -25.45 6.90
N ALA A 150 14.77 -24.37 7.63
CA ALA A 150 15.78 -23.42 8.10
C ALA A 150 15.38 -22.80 9.44
N THR A 151 16.38 -22.23 10.12
CA THR A 151 16.21 -21.49 11.38
C THR A 151 15.79 -20.04 11.19
N THR A 152 15.76 -19.57 9.94
CA THR A 152 15.29 -18.25 9.54
C THR A 152 13.86 -18.32 9.00
N TYR A 153 13.15 -17.19 9.10
CA TYR A 153 11.87 -16.97 8.45
C TYR A 153 11.70 -15.48 8.17
N TYR A 154 11.54 -15.13 6.89
CA TYR A 154 11.12 -13.79 6.50
C TYR A 154 10.26 -13.83 5.23
N ILE A 155 9.53 -12.75 4.99
CA ILE A 155 8.72 -12.54 3.79
C ILE A 155 9.06 -11.23 3.11
N THR A 156 8.79 -11.12 1.81
CA THR A 156 8.76 -9.81 1.13
C THR A 156 7.48 -9.04 1.46
N LEU A 157 7.66 -7.75 1.76
CA LEU A 157 6.62 -6.77 2.01
C LEU A 157 6.07 -6.22 0.67
N PRO A 158 4.82 -5.70 0.64
CA PRO A 158 4.19 -5.17 -0.57
C PRO A 158 4.86 -3.89 -1.10
N VAL A 159 5.42 -3.08 -0.21
CA VAL A 159 6.16 -1.85 -0.52
C VAL A 159 7.41 -1.80 0.33
N LYS A 160 8.53 -1.39 -0.26
CA LYS A 160 9.78 -1.22 0.48
C LYS A 160 9.63 -0.14 1.55
N PRO A 161 9.99 -0.41 2.82
CA PRO A 161 10.06 0.59 3.87
C PRO A 161 11.00 1.74 3.50
N LYS A 162 10.67 2.93 3.99
CA LYS A 162 11.48 4.15 3.84
C LYS A 162 12.88 3.93 4.41
N SER A 163 13.87 4.63 3.86
CA SER A 163 15.20 4.74 4.48
C SER A 163 15.23 5.87 5.50
N HIS A 164 15.78 5.60 6.68
CA HIS A 164 15.95 6.60 7.73
C HIS A 164 17.43 6.91 7.95
N THR A 165 17.70 8.07 8.55
CA THR A 165 19.03 8.35 9.08
C THR A 165 19.16 7.67 10.44
N GLY A 166 20.03 6.66 10.53
CA GLY A 166 20.13 5.78 11.70
C GLY A 166 19.25 4.54 11.55
N THR A 167 19.26 3.65 12.56
CA THR A 167 18.52 2.38 12.49
C THR A 167 17.11 2.54 13.03
N VAL A 168 16.11 2.42 12.16
CA VAL A 168 14.69 2.38 12.54
C VAL A 168 14.15 0.96 12.31
N ASN A 169 13.35 0.47 13.27
CA ASN A 169 12.66 -0.80 13.11
C ASN A 169 11.21 -0.65 13.58
N TRP A 170 10.28 -1.20 12.81
CA TRP A 170 8.92 -1.44 13.27
C TRP A 170 8.82 -2.87 13.76
N VAL A 171 8.28 -3.04 14.97
CA VAL A 171 8.21 -4.34 15.64
C VAL A 171 6.79 -4.59 16.08
N TYR A 172 6.23 -5.72 15.66
CA TYR A 172 4.87 -6.14 16.03
C TYR A 172 4.88 -7.54 16.61
N PRO A 173 3.97 -7.83 17.57
CA PRO A 173 3.79 -9.19 18.06
C PRO A 173 3.27 -10.10 16.94
N LEU A 174 3.63 -11.38 17.03
CA LEU A 174 3.07 -12.41 16.16
C LEU A 174 2.59 -13.61 16.97
N GLN A 175 1.60 -14.31 16.42
CA GLN A 175 1.32 -15.69 16.77
C GLN A 175 2.22 -16.59 15.94
N CYS A 176 2.84 -17.60 16.56
CA CYS A 176 3.72 -18.53 15.85
C CYS A 176 3.44 -19.99 16.17
N VAL A 177 3.59 -20.81 15.14
CA VAL A 177 3.67 -22.27 15.23
C VAL A 177 5.05 -22.68 14.78
N ASP A 178 5.78 -23.37 15.66
CA ASP A 178 7.10 -23.92 15.38
C ASP A 178 7.05 -25.44 15.57
N SER A 179 7.60 -26.18 14.60
CA SER A 179 7.52 -27.64 14.51
C SER A 179 6.12 -28.23 14.78
N GLY A 180 5.08 -27.56 14.27
CA GLY A 180 3.69 -28.01 14.37
C GLY A 180 2.98 -27.71 15.70
N SER A 181 3.64 -27.01 16.63
CA SER A 181 3.03 -26.59 17.89
C SER A 181 2.98 -25.08 18.03
N PHE A 182 1.87 -24.57 18.55
CA PHE A 182 1.77 -23.17 18.95
C PHE A 182 2.78 -22.85 20.05
N ILE A 183 3.47 -21.72 19.90
CA ILE A 183 4.25 -21.15 21.00
C ILE A 183 3.27 -20.44 21.94
N THR A 184 3.12 -20.94 23.16
CA THR A 184 2.13 -20.45 24.13
C THR A 184 2.75 -19.76 25.35
N THR A 185 4.05 -19.94 25.58
CA THR A 185 4.76 -19.38 26.74
C THR A 185 5.22 -17.94 26.53
N GLN A 186 5.25 -17.49 25.27
CA GLN A 186 5.66 -16.15 24.88
C GLN A 186 5.09 -15.83 23.50
N TRP A 187 5.09 -14.54 23.16
CA TRP A 187 4.79 -14.05 21.82
C TRP A 187 6.05 -14.01 20.97
N GLY A 188 5.92 -14.24 19.67
CA GLY A 188 7.01 -13.96 18.74
C GLY A 188 7.01 -12.49 18.33
N LYS A 189 7.93 -12.11 17.43
CA LYS A 189 7.83 -10.79 16.77
C LYS A 189 8.13 -10.82 15.29
N VAL A 190 7.51 -9.91 14.55
CA VAL A 190 8.01 -9.47 13.25
C VAL A 190 8.86 -8.23 13.46
N ARG A 191 9.99 -8.15 12.77
CA ARG A 191 10.85 -6.98 12.68
C ARG A 191 10.92 -6.53 11.22
N ILE A 192 10.45 -5.33 10.96
CA ILE A 192 10.57 -4.65 9.68
C ILE A 192 11.68 -3.61 9.83
N LYS A 193 12.72 -3.69 9.00
CA LYS A 193 13.84 -2.75 9.01
C LYS A 193 13.59 -1.65 7.98
N ASP A 194 14.14 -0.47 8.24
CA ASP A 194 14.19 0.58 7.25
C ASP A 194 14.99 0.13 6.02
N ASN A 195 14.59 0.63 4.83
CA ASN A 195 15.23 0.32 3.55
C ASN A 195 15.41 -1.19 3.21
N ASP A 196 14.60 -2.08 3.79
CA ASP A 196 14.63 -3.51 3.55
C ASP A 196 13.25 -4.02 3.18
N ILE A 197 13.12 -4.65 2.02
CA ILE A 197 11.84 -5.19 1.53
C ILE A 197 11.33 -6.36 2.39
N ASN A 198 12.12 -6.86 3.34
CA ASN A 198 11.77 -8.05 4.11
C ASN A 198 11.22 -7.75 5.52
N GLY A 199 10.19 -8.50 5.91
CA GLY A 199 9.73 -8.62 7.30
C GLY A 199 10.29 -9.90 7.93
N TYR A 200 11.06 -9.78 9.01
CA TYR A 200 11.75 -10.90 9.66
C TYR A 200 10.98 -11.42 10.87
N PHE A 201 10.66 -12.70 10.88
CA PHE A 201 9.91 -13.33 11.96
C PHE A 201 10.82 -14.06 12.94
N TYR A 202 10.52 -13.92 14.23
CA TYR A 202 11.23 -14.55 15.32
C TYR A 202 10.24 -15.19 16.30
N THR A 203 10.67 -16.28 16.93
CA THR A 203 9.85 -17.08 17.88
C THR A 203 9.74 -16.47 19.28
N THR A 204 10.47 -15.37 19.54
CA THR A 204 10.46 -14.65 20.82
C THR A 204 10.41 -13.13 20.57
N PRO A 205 10.15 -12.29 21.59
CA PRO A 205 10.30 -10.83 21.47
C PRO A 205 11.77 -10.40 21.31
N GLY A 206 12.71 -11.27 21.66
CA GLY A 206 14.12 -11.16 21.31
C GLY A 206 14.36 -11.57 19.85
N THR A 207 15.47 -12.25 19.55
CA THR A 207 15.75 -12.79 18.21
C THR A 207 15.77 -14.32 18.24
N GLY A 208 14.71 -14.91 18.81
CA GLY A 208 14.52 -16.35 18.86
C GLY A 208 14.53 -16.99 17.47
N THR A 209 15.16 -18.16 17.36
CA THR A 209 15.28 -18.91 16.10
C THR A 209 14.12 -19.88 15.91
N TRP A 210 13.86 -20.23 14.66
CA TRP A 210 12.91 -21.28 14.29
C TRP A 210 13.57 -22.66 14.29
N THR A 211 12.77 -23.70 14.46
CA THR A 211 13.23 -25.07 14.27
C THR A 211 13.22 -25.41 12.77
N ALA A 212 14.32 -25.96 12.27
CA ALA A 212 14.49 -26.30 10.84
C ALA A 212 13.78 -27.61 10.43
N SER A 213 12.63 -27.90 11.03
CA SER A 213 11.81 -29.08 10.75
C SER A 213 10.36 -28.88 11.21
N GLY A 214 9.46 -29.71 10.66
CA GLY A 214 8.04 -29.69 10.99
C GLY A 214 7.30 -28.49 10.38
N ALA A 215 6.02 -28.35 10.77
CA ALA A 215 5.18 -27.27 10.27
C ALA A 215 5.57 -25.94 10.93
N LYS A 216 5.68 -24.87 10.12
CA LYS A 216 6.03 -23.52 10.56
C LYS A 216 5.07 -22.50 9.96
N TYR A 217 4.57 -21.57 10.78
CA TYR A 217 3.90 -20.37 10.29
C TYR A 217 3.86 -19.25 11.34
N ALA A 218 3.55 -18.05 10.87
CA ALA A 218 3.33 -16.88 11.70
C ALA A 218 2.12 -16.09 11.20
N ASP A 219 1.46 -15.35 12.10
CA ASP A 219 0.41 -14.39 11.76
C ASP A 219 0.76 -13.03 12.35
N PHE A 220 0.63 -11.96 11.58
CA PHE A 220 0.83 -10.60 12.08
C PHE A 220 -0.02 -9.55 11.36
N ASP A 221 -0.27 -8.47 12.08
CA ASP A 221 -0.85 -7.24 11.59
C ASP A 221 0.05 -6.08 12.05
N GLY A 222 0.49 -5.23 11.12
CA GLY A 222 1.49 -4.21 11.44
C GLY A 222 1.61 -3.11 10.40
N TRP A 223 2.29 -2.02 10.79
CA TRP A 223 2.43 -0.80 9.99
C TRP A 223 3.89 -0.41 9.84
N TYR A 224 4.26 0.23 8.74
CA TYR A 224 5.59 0.81 8.60
C TYR A 224 5.57 2.02 7.66
N GLU A 225 6.56 2.89 7.81
CA GLU A 225 6.71 4.06 6.94
C GLU A 225 7.28 3.65 5.59
N ILE A 226 6.76 4.25 4.52
CA ILE A 226 7.20 4.06 3.14
C ILE A 226 7.76 5.36 2.55
#